data_AF-A0A3M1KA51-F1
#
_entry.id   AF-A0A3M1KA51-F1
#
_cell.length_a   1.000
_cell.length_b   1.000
_cell.length_c   1.000
_cell.angle_alpha   90.00
_cell.angle_beta   90.00
_cell.angle_gamma   90.00
#
_symmetry.space_group_name_H-M   'P 1'
#
loop_
_entity.id
_entity.type
_entity.pdbx_description
1 polymer ?
#
loop_
_entity_poly.entity_id
_entity_poly.type
_entity_poly.pdbx_seq_one_letter_code
_entity_poly.pdbx_strand_id
1 'polypeptide(L)'
;IIKTMASINEPVEVLGRLVGGALVGTFLGIFLSYLLIAPLAGRFNQVLAEEHQLFNVIKAVLVSFLHGNAPQVAVEIGRRNVPTHLQPGFVEVEEAISDLPPDL
;
A
#
# COMPACT_ATOMS: atom_id res chain seq x y z
N ILE A 1 6.20 34.42 4.71
CA ILE A 1 6.88 34.88 5.95
C ILE A 1 8.28 35.44 5.67
N ILE A 2 9.19 34.73 5.00
CA ILE A 2 10.54 35.28 4.71
C ILE A 2 10.45 36.65 4.01
N LYS A 3 9.62 36.77 2.97
CA LYS A 3 9.36 38.05 2.28
C LYS A 3 8.74 39.12 3.19
N THR A 4 7.84 38.71 4.08
CA THR A 4 7.20 39.59 5.06
C THR A 4 8.21 40.18 6.05
N MET A 5 9.13 39.35 6.56
CA MET A 5 10.16 39.77 7.51
C MET A 5 11.23 40.64 6.85
N ALA A 6 11.54 40.40 5.57
CA ALA A 6 12.46 41.24 4.81
C ALA A 6 11.92 42.66 4.55
N SER A 7 10.59 42.81 4.44
CA SER A 7 9.91 44.08 4.19
C SER A 7 9.21 44.65 5.44
N ILE A 8 9.75 44.40 6.64
CA ILE A 8 9.08 44.75 7.90
C ILE A 8 8.86 46.25 8.10
N ASN A 9 9.66 47.09 7.43
CA ASN A 9 9.58 48.55 7.51
C ASN A 9 8.60 49.16 6.48
N GLU A 10 7.97 48.33 5.63
CA GLU A 10 6.99 48.79 4.64
C GLU A 10 5.63 49.12 5.29
N PRO A 11 4.80 49.96 4.65
CA PRO A 11 3.48 50.30 5.14
C PRO A 11 2.59 49.07 5.37
N VAL A 12 1.66 49.20 6.32
CA VAL A 12 0.82 48.11 6.85
C VAL A 12 0.02 47.41 5.75
N GLU A 13 -0.41 48.14 4.73
CA GLU A 13 -1.15 47.60 3.59
C GLU A 13 -0.32 46.57 2.81
N VAL A 14 0.99 46.82 2.62
CA VAL A 14 1.88 45.91 1.89
C VAL A 14 2.25 44.72 2.77
N LEU A 15 2.52 44.97 4.06
CA LEU A 15 2.81 43.91 5.02
C LEU A 15 1.62 42.94 5.16
N GLY A 16 0.39 43.48 5.23
CA GLY A 16 -0.85 42.71 5.26
C GLY A 16 -1.02 41.80 4.05
N ARG A 17 -0.69 42.29 2.85
CA ARG A 17 -0.70 41.48 1.63
C ARG A 17 0.31 40.33 1.69
N LEU A 18 1.53 40.60 2.18
CA LEU A 18 2.59 39.59 2.31
C LEU A 18 2.24 38.52 3.36
N VAL A 19 1.61 38.90 4.47
CA VAL A 19 1.11 37.98 5.49
C VAL A 19 -0.04 37.14 4.92
N GLY A 20 -1.01 37.77 4.27
CA GLY A 20 -2.14 37.07 3.65
C GLY A 20 -1.69 36.01 2.64
N GLY A 21 -0.72 36.33 1.78
CA GLY A 21 -0.15 35.35 0.86
C GLY A 21 0.51 34.17 1.56
N ALA A 22 1.17 34.38 2.71
CA ALA A 22 1.75 33.30 3.49
C ALA A 22 0.69 32.41 4.15
N LEU A 23 -0.37 33.00 4.70
CA LEU A 23 -1.45 32.25 5.35
C LEU A 23 -2.25 31.41 4.36
N VAL A 24 -2.55 31.94 3.16
CA VAL A 24 -3.21 31.16 2.10
C VAL A 24 -2.32 30.01 1.64
N GLY A 25 -1.00 30.22 1.58
CA GLY A 25 -0.04 29.15 1.28
C GLY A 25 -0.09 27.99 2.29
N THR A 26 -0.08 28.31 3.59
CA THR A 26 -0.20 27.28 4.65
C THR A 26 -1.56 26.59 4.61
N PHE A 27 -2.64 27.34 4.46
CA PHE A 27 -3.98 26.77 4.33
C PHE A 27 -4.08 25.82 3.13
N LEU A 28 -3.63 26.25 1.95
CA LEU A 28 -3.65 25.44 0.74
C LEU A 28 -2.79 24.18 0.90
N GLY A 29 -1.62 24.29 1.52
CA GLY A 29 -0.76 23.13 1.79
C GLY A 29 -1.45 22.07 2.64
N ILE A 30 -2.05 22.49 3.76
CA ILE A 30 -2.79 21.58 4.67
C ILE A 30 -4.02 21.00 3.97
N PHE A 31 -4.77 21.85 3.25
CA PHE A 31 -5.96 21.46 2.50
C PHE A 31 -5.64 20.36 1.48
N LEU A 32 -4.63 20.56 0.63
CA LEU A 32 -4.25 19.57 -0.39
C LEU A 32 -3.67 18.30 0.23
N SER A 33 -2.90 18.43 1.31
CA SER A 33 -2.30 17.29 1.99
C SER A 33 -3.36 16.34 2.53
N TYR A 34 -4.35 16.86 3.26
CA TYR A 34 -5.38 16.02 3.87
C TYR A 34 -6.46 15.57 2.90
N LEU A 35 -6.84 16.41 1.93
CA LEU A 35 -7.97 16.09 1.05
C LEU A 35 -7.59 15.35 -0.22
N LEU A 36 -6.36 15.49 -0.71
CA LEU A 36 -5.93 14.86 -1.96
C LEU A 36 -4.83 13.84 -1.73
N ILE A 37 -3.70 14.26 -1.16
CA ILE A 37 -2.50 13.41 -1.11
C ILE A 37 -2.67 12.24 -0.15
N ALA A 38 -3.16 12.49 1.06
CA ALA A 38 -3.37 11.45 2.06
C ALA A 38 -4.34 10.33 1.60
N PRO A 39 -5.56 10.64 1.08
CA PRO A 39 -6.46 9.58 0.60
C PRO A 39 -5.91 8.85 -0.62
N LEU A 40 -5.20 9.54 -1.53
CA LEU A 40 -4.56 8.91 -2.68
C LEU A 40 -3.48 7.91 -2.24
N ALA A 41 -2.60 8.31 -1.31
CA ALA A 41 -1.59 7.42 -0.73
C ALA A 41 -2.23 6.23 0.00
N GLY A 42 -3.34 6.45 0.71
CA GLY A 42 -4.12 5.39 1.36
C GLY A 42 -4.63 4.36 0.34
N ARG A 43 -5.19 4.81 -0.79
CA ARG A 43 -5.65 3.92 -1.86
C ARG A 43 -4.50 3.16 -2.51
N PHE A 44 -3.37 3.82 -2.75
CA PHE A 44 -2.20 3.17 -3.31
C PHE A 44 -1.66 2.05 -2.42
N ASN A 45 -1.59 2.30 -1.10
CA ASN A 45 -1.20 1.28 -0.13
C ASN A 45 -2.17 0.09 -0.09
N GLN A 46 -3.48 0.32 -0.27
CA GLN A 46 -4.45 -0.78 -0.35
C GLN A 46 -4.17 -1.70 -1.53
N VAL A 47 -3.95 -1.11 -2.72
CA VAL A 47 -3.64 -1.87 -3.94
C VAL A 47 -2.33 -2.64 -3.77
N LEU A 48 -1.28 -1.98 -3.29
CA LEU A 48 0.00 -2.63 -3.03
C LEU A 48 -0.10 -3.76 -2.01
N ALA A 49 -0.90 -3.58 -0.95
CA ALA A 49 -1.10 -4.59 0.07
C ALA A 49 -1.83 -5.83 -0.49
N GLU A 50 -2.76 -5.63 -1.44
CA GLU A 50 -3.46 -6.69 -2.14
C GLU A 50 -2.51 -7.48 -3.05
N GLU A 51 -1.70 -6.79 -3.86
CA GLU A 51 -0.67 -7.43 -4.70
C GLU A 51 0.39 -8.16 -3.86
N HIS A 52 0.75 -7.60 -2.69
CA HIS A 52 1.70 -8.22 -1.76
C HIS A 52 1.22 -9.56 -1.19
N GLN A 53 -0.09 -9.84 -1.16
CA GLN A 53 -0.60 -11.11 -0.63
C GLN A 53 -0.08 -12.30 -1.42
N LEU A 54 0.04 -12.19 -2.74
CA LEU A 54 0.56 -13.27 -3.58
C LEU A 54 1.98 -13.66 -3.17
N PHE A 55 2.85 -12.67 -2.95
CA PHE A 55 4.22 -12.92 -2.51
C PHE A 55 4.28 -13.53 -1.10
N ASN A 56 3.36 -13.15 -0.21
CA ASN A 56 3.25 -13.76 1.12
C ASN A 56 2.87 -15.24 1.04
N VAL A 57 1.95 -15.61 0.15
CA VAL A 57 1.54 -17.00 -0.08
C VAL A 57 2.71 -17.82 -0.63
N ILE A 58 3.40 -17.32 -1.67
CA ILE A 58 4.59 -17.98 -2.24
C ILE A 58 5.65 -18.20 -1.15
N LYS A 59 5.93 -17.16 -0.37
CA LYS A 59 6.86 -17.24 0.76
C LYS A 59 6.41 -18.30 1.78
N ALA A 60 5.14 -18.34 2.14
CA ALA A 60 4.62 -19.30 3.12
C ALA A 60 4.79 -20.75 2.64
N VAL A 61 4.53 -21.03 1.36
CA VAL A 61 4.73 -22.36 0.75
C VAL A 61 6.21 -22.74 0.77
N LEU A 62 7.09 -21.86 0.27
CA LEU A 62 8.52 -22.12 0.21
C LEU A 62 9.13 -22.33 1.59
N VAL A 63 8.77 -21.48 2.55
CA VAL A 63 9.24 -21.59 3.94
C VAL A 63 8.72 -22.87 4.59
N SER A 64 7.46 -23.24 4.37
CA SER A 64 6.90 -24.49 4.89
C SER A 64 7.63 -25.72 4.34
N PHE A 65 7.91 -25.73 3.04
CA PHE A 65 8.67 -26.81 2.40
C PHE A 65 10.11 -26.90 2.94
N LEU A 66 10.78 -25.76 3.11
CA LEU A 66 12.11 -25.68 3.74
C LEU A 66 12.17 -26.22 5.17
N HIS A 67 11.07 -26.15 5.92
CA HIS A 67 10.97 -26.73 7.27
C HIS A 67 10.72 -28.24 7.27
N GLY A 68 10.76 -28.91 6.11
CA GLY A 68 10.63 -30.36 5.99
C GLY A 68 9.19 -30.88 5.92
N ASN A 69 8.21 -30.00 5.66
CA ASN A 69 6.86 -30.44 5.37
C ASN A 69 6.79 -31.10 3.99
N ALA A 70 5.99 -32.16 3.85
CA ALA A 70 5.75 -32.78 2.55
C ALA A 70 5.12 -31.75 1.57
N PRO A 71 5.39 -31.84 0.26
CA PRO A 71 4.88 -30.88 -0.74
C PRO A 71 3.38 -30.60 -0.63
N GLN A 72 2.55 -31.65 -0.48
CA GLN A 72 1.10 -31.52 -0.30
C GLN A 72 0.73 -30.69 0.94
N VAL A 73 1.45 -30.88 2.06
CA VAL A 73 1.22 -30.14 3.30
C VAL A 73 1.65 -28.67 3.14
N ALA A 74 2.77 -28.42 2.46
CA ALA A 74 3.24 -27.07 2.17
C ALA A 74 2.26 -26.30 1.28
N VAL A 75 1.66 -26.96 0.29
CA VAL A 75 0.62 -26.38 -0.58
C VAL A 75 -0.66 -26.08 0.20
N GLU A 76 -1.12 -26.97 1.08
CA GLU A 76 -2.30 -26.72 1.93
C GLU A 76 -2.07 -25.54 2.90
N ILE A 77 -0.85 -25.41 3.44
CA ILE A 77 -0.47 -24.24 4.23
C ILE A 77 -0.52 -22.97 3.38
N GLY A 78 -0.02 -23.02 2.13
CA GLY A 78 -0.16 -21.92 1.17
C GLY A 78 -1.62 -21.54 0.91
N ARG A 79 -2.48 -22.52 0.62
CA ARG A 79 -3.92 -22.33 0.38
C ARG A 79 -4.60 -21.65 1.56
N ARG A 80 -4.22 -21.96 2.80
CA ARG A 80 -4.74 -21.31 4.01
C ARG A 80 -4.30 -19.87 4.20
N ASN A 81 -3.21 -19.45 3.56
CA ASN A 81 -2.71 -18.07 3.60
C ASN A 81 -3.33 -17.19 2.49
N VAL A 82 -4.07 -17.77 1.53
CA VAL A 82 -4.79 -17.02 0.51
C VAL A 82 -5.97 -16.27 1.15
N PRO A 83 -6.23 -15.00 0.78
CA PRO A 83 -7.41 -14.27 1.25
C PRO A 83 -8.71 -15.06 1.03
N THR A 84 -9.61 -15.08 2.01
CA THR A 84 -10.80 -15.96 2.03
C THR A 84 -11.69 -15.85 0.78
N HIS A 85 -11.78 -14.66 0.17
CA HIS A 85 -12.61 -14.44 -1.01
C HIS A 85 -11.99 -15.00 -2.31
N LEU A 86 -10.69 -15.29 -2.32
CA LEU A 86 -9.96 -15.90 -3.43
C LEU A 86 -9.48 -17.31 -3.10
N GLN A 87 -9.79 -17.82 -1.91
CA GLN A 87 -9.28 -19.08 -1.43
C GLN A 87 -9.95 -20.24 -2.21
N PRO A 88 -9.18 -21.02 -2.98
CA PRO A 88 -9.74 -22.16 -3.70
C PRO A 88 -10.13 -23.28 -2.74
N GLY A 89 -11.03 -24.14 -3.20
CA GLY A 89 -11.41 -25.36 -2.48
C GLY A 89 -10.23 -26.33 -2.33
N PHE A 90 -10.31 -27.24 -1.36
CA PHE A 90 -9.30 -28.29 -1.23
C PHE A 90 -9.24 -29.18 -2.48
N VAL A 91 -10.41 -29.64 -2.95
CA VAL A 91 -10.54 -30.51 -4.13
C VAL A 91 -10.05 -29.81 -5.39
N GLU A 92 -10.37 -28.53 -5.56
CA GLU A 92 -9.95 -27.73 -6.71
C GLU A 92 -8.41 -27.61 -6.79
N VAL A 93 -7.73 -27.50 -5.64
CA VAL A 93 -6.27 -27.49 -5.59
C VAL A 93 -5.70 -28.87 -5.90
N GLU A 94 -6.29 -29.96 -5.41
CA GLU A 94 -5.84 -31.31 -5.75
C GLU A 94 -5.99 -31.63 -7.24
N GLU A 95 -7.13 -31.27 -7.84
CA GLU A 95 -7.39 -31.42 -9.27
C GLU A 95 -6.36 -30.61 -10.09
N ALA A 96 -6.14 -29.35 -9.74
CA ALA A 96 -5.14 -28.50 -10.40
C ALA A 96 -3.71 -29.05 -10.29
N ILE A 97 -3.37 -29.73 -9.19
CA ILE A 97 -2.07 -30.40 -9.05
C ILE A 97 -2.02 -31.67 -9.92
N SER A 98 -3.11 -32.42 -9.99
CA SER A 98 -3.17 -33.65 -10.79
C SER A 98 -3.14 -33.40 -12.30
N ASP A 99 -3.62 -32.23 -12.74
CA ASP A 99 -3.64 -31.82 -14.15
C ASP A 99 -2.30 -31.25 -14.64
N LEU A 100 -1.30 -31.07 -13.75
CA LEU A 100 0.03 -30.60 -14.13
C LEU A 100 0.79 -31.65 -14.96
N PRO A 101 1.56 -31.24 -15.98
CA PRO A 101 2.43 -32.14 -16.72
C PRO A 101 3.44 -32.83 -15.79
N PRO A 102 3.71 -34.14 -15.98
CA PRO A 102 4.65 -34.89 -15.13
C PRO A 102 6.12 -34.48 -15.28
N ASP A 103 6.42 -33.58 -16.22
CA ASP A 103 7.74 -33.12 -16.66
C ASP A 103 8.14 -31.73 -16.11
N LEU A 104 7.39 -31.19 -15.13
CA LEU A 104 7.78 -30.03 -14.30
C LEU A 104 8.25 -30.45 -12.90
#